data_AF-A0A1D6G1M5-F1
#
_entry.id   AF-A0A1D6G1M5-F1
#
_cell.length_a   1.000
_cell.length_b   1.000
_cell.length_c   1.000
_cell.angle_alpha   90.00
_cell.angle_beta   90.00
_cell.angle_gamma   90.00
#
_symmetry.space_group_name_H-M   'P 1'
#
loop_
_entity.id
_entity.type
_entity.pdbx_description
1 polymer ?
#
loop_
_entity_poly.entity_id
_entity_poly.type
_entity_poly.pdbx_seq_one_letter_code
_entity_poly.pdbx_strand_id
1 'polypeptide(L)'
;MLRLTRILLQIRRFRAFVATFFTLMSSLLPYLGTVFCILCVYCSIGLQFFGGIVYAGNLKLEETDLFGNDYLLFNFNDYPSGMVTLFNLLVMGNWQVWMESYAHLTGSSWSLVYFISFYLISVLLLLNLIYRLLFWELSEML
;
A
#
# COMPACT_ATOMS: atom_id res chain seq x y z
N MET A 1 27.87 1.01 -0.64
CA MET A 1 26.93 0.08 -1.31
C MET A 1 27.06 0.01 -2.84
N LEU A 2 27.52 1.06 -3.55
CA LEU A 2 27.77 1.04 -5.01
C LEU A 2 28.94 0.15 -5.50
N ARG A 3 29.71 -0.47 -4.59
CA ARG A 3 30.84 -1.36 -4.96
C ARG A 3 30.40 -2.78 -5.29
N LEU A 4 29.30 -3.26 -4.69
CA LEU A 4 28.76 -4.61 -4.89
C LEU A 4 28.12 -4.79 -6.28
N THR A 5 27.50 -3.74 -6.82
CA THR A 5 26.90 -3.74 -8.17
C THR A 5 27.95 -3.95 -9.28
N ARG A 6 29.20 -3.49 -9.09
CA ARG A 6 30.29 -3.73 -10.05
C ARG A 6 30.72 -5.20 -10.14
N ILE A 7 30.74 -5.91 -9.01
CA ILE A 7 31.08 -7.35 -8.96
C ILE A 7 30.00 -8.19 -9.64
N LEU A 8 28.73 -7.84 -9.41
CA LEU A 8 27.59 -8.47 -10.05
C LEU A 8 27.62 -8.29 -11.57
N LEU A 9 27.95 -7.10 -12.08
CA LEU A 9 28.04 -6.83 -13.53
C LEU A 9 29.17 -7.57 -14.26
N GLN A 10 30.14 -8.13 -13.53
CA GLN A 10 31.26 -8.88 -14.11
C GLN A 10 30.83 -10.28 -14.60
N ILE A 11 29.72 -10.80 -14.06
CA ILE A 11 29.12 -12.06 -14.51
C ILE A 11 28.21 -11.77 -15.69
N ARG A 12 28.55 -12.30 -16.88
CA ARG A 12 27.82 -12.08 -18.15
C ARG A 12 26.31 -12.35 -18.04
N ARG A 13 25.91 -13.35 -17.23
CA ARG A 13 24.51 -13.69 -16.93
C ARG A 13 23.80 -12.64 -16.07
N PHE A 14 24.48 -12.08 -15.08
CA PHE A 14 23.90 -11.08 -14.19
C PHE A 14 23.76 -9.73 -14.89
N ARG A 15 24.63 -9.42 -15.85
CA ARG A 15 24.48 -8.23 -16.70
C ARG A 15 23.18 -8.25 -17.51
N ALA A 16 22.81 -9.41 -18.07
CA ALA A 16 21.53 -9.58 -18.75
C ALA A 16 20.38 -9.35 -17.77
N PHE A 17 20.40 -10.02 -16.61
CA PHE A 17 19.39 -9.87 -15.56
C PHE A 17 19.19 -8.41 -15.10
N VAL A 18 20.28 -7.68 -14.88
CA VAL A 18 20.23 -6.27 -14.46
C VAL A 18 19.63 -5.39 -15.56
N ALA A 19 19.99 -5.63 -16.83
CA ALA A 19 19.39 -4.90 -17.94
C ALA A 19 17.87 -5.17 -18.02
N THR A 20 17.45 -6.42 -17.91
CA THR A 20 16.03 -6.82 -17.86
C THR A 20 15.30 -6.13 -16.70
N PHE A 21 15.91 -6.10 -15.52
CA PHE A 21 15.35 -5.45 -14.33
C PHE A 21 15.12 -3.94 -14.53
N PHE A 22 16.09 -3.23 -15.12
CA PHE A 22 15.93 -1.79 -15.39
C PHE A 22 14.89 -1.52 -16.49
N THR A 23 14.80 -2.38 -17.51
CA THR A 23 13.73 -2.29 -18.53
C THR A 23 12.35 -2.51 -17.90
N LEU A 24 12.20 -3.55 -17.08
CA LEU A 24 10.97 -3.82 -16.32
C LEU A 24 10.60 -2.65 -15.41
N MET A 25 11.57 -2.08 -14.68
CA MET A 25 11.34 -0.92 -13.82
C MET A 25 10.78 0.26 -14.61
N SER A 26 11.34 0.54 -15.80
CA SER A 26 10.84 1.64 -16.64
C SER A 26 9.44 1.37 -17.18
N SER A 27 9.12 0.10 -17.49
CA SER A 27 7.79 -0.32 -17.95
C SER A 27 6.74 -0.26 -16.84
N LEU A 28 7.14 -0.53 -15.58
CA LEU A 28 6.26 -0.52 -14.40
C LEU A 28 5.91 0.89 -13.88
N LEU A 29 6.77 1.90 -14.13
CA LEU A 29 6.58 3.28 -13.65
C LEU A 29 5.19 3.88 -13.90
N PRO A 30 4.61 3.85 -15.12
CA PRO A 30 3.29 4.41 -15.37
C PRO A 30 2.18 3.74 -14.55
N TYR A 31 2.30 2.43 -14.30
CA TYR A 31 1.33 1.68 -13.51
C TYR A 31 1.44 2.00 -12.02
N LEU A 32 2.66 2.13 -11.50
CA LEU A 32 2.89 2.62 -10.13
C LEU A 32 2.33 4.04 -9.95
N GLY A 33 2.47 4.90 -10.96
CA GLY A 33 1.84 6.23 -10.98
C GLY A 33 0.32 6.17 -10.88
N THR A 34 -0.32 5.22 -11.59
CA THR A 34 -1.78 5.02 -11.53
C THR A 34 -2.24 4.57 -10.15
N VAL A 35 -1.51 3.63 -9.53
CA VAL A 35 -1.77 3.19 -8.14
C VAL A 35 -1.60 4.37 -7.18
N PHE A 36 -0.55 5.17 -7.35
CA PHE A 36 -0.30 6.35 -6.54
C PHE A 36 -1.44 7.37 -6.63
N CYS A 37 -1.97 7.63 -7.83
CA CYS A 37 -3.14 8.52 -7.99
C CYS A 37 -4.37 8.01 -7.22
N ILE A 38 -4.64 6.72 -7.26
CA ILE A 38 -5.78 6.12 -6.54
C ILE A 38 -5.55 6.20 -5.03
N LEU A 39 -4.33 5.95 -4.55
CA LEU A 39 -3.97 6.14 -3.15
C LEU A 39 -4.21 7.60 -2.71
N CYS A 40 -3.86 8.59 -3.53
CA CYS A 40 -4.10 10.01 -3.22
C CYS A 40 -5.59 10.35 -3.08
N VAL A 41 -6.43 9.80 -3.97
CA VAL A 41 -7.90 10.00 -3.90
C VAL A 41 -8.45 9.37 -2.62
N TYR A 42 -8.09 8.12 -2.35
CA TYR A 42 -8.50 7.43 -1.12
C TYR A 42 -7.99 8.14 0.13
N CYS A 43 -6.75 8.64 0.13
CA CYS A 43 -6.18 9.39 1.26
C CYS A 43 -7.00 10.65 1.56
N SER A 44 -7.40 11.38 0.51
CA SER A 44 -8.22 12.59 0.65
C SER A 44 -9.61 12.28 1.22
N ILE A 45 -10.21 11.15 0.81
CA ILE A 45 -11.49 10.67 1.35
C ILE A 45 -11.33 10.22 2.80
N GLY A 46 -10.32 9.40 3.08
CA GLY A 46 -10.04 8.87 4.41
C GLY A 46 -9.75 9.96 5.44
N LEU A 47 -9.02 11.01 5.06
CA LEU A 47 -8.76 12.18 5.91
C LEU A 47 -10.06 12.92 6.28
N GLN A 48 -11.02 13.05 5.36
CA GLN A 48 -12.29 13.73 5.62
C GLN A 48 -13.23 12.93 6.53
N PHE A 49 -13.28 11.60 6.36
CA PHE A 49 -14.18 10.75 7.15
C PHE A 49 -13.58 10.28 8.47
N PHE A 50 -12.26 10.04 8.51
CA PHE A 50 -11.57 9.42 9.64
C PHE A 50 -10.54 10.33 10.32
N GLY A 51 -10.47 11.61 9.91
CA GLY A 51 -9.56 12.59 10.49
C GLY A 51 -9.87 12.86 11.97
N GLY A 52 -8.83 12.83 12.80
CA GLY A 52 -8.91 13.16 14.22
C GLY A 52 -9.53 12.10 15.12
N ILE A 53 -9.82 10.89 14.60
CA ILE A 53 -10.45 9.80 15.38
C ILE A 53 -9.40 9.04 16.20
N VAL A 54 -8.18 8.90 15.65
CA VAL A 54 -7.09 8.12 16.26
C VAL A 54 -6.13 9.06 16.98
N TYR A 55 -6.33 9.31 18.27
CA TYR A 55 -5.44 10.12 19.11
C TYR A 55 -5.17 9.44 20.46
N ALA A 56 -4.00 9.72 21.03
CA ALA A 56 -3.60 9.17 22.33
C ALA A 56 -4.51 9.69 23.45
N GLY A 57 -5.12 8.79 24.23
CA GLY A 57 -6.06 9.12 25.30
C GLY A 57 -7.55 8.96 24.94
N ASN A 58 -7.87 8.38 23.78
CA ASN A 58 -9.22 7.95 23.47
C ASN A 58 -9.50 6.57 24.11
N LEU A 59 -10.41 6.51 25.08
CA LEU A 59 -10.77 5.27 25.79
C LEU A 59 -11.25 4.16 24.84
N LYS A 60 -11.93 4.51 23.75
CA LYS A 60 -12.38 3.53 22.74
C LYS A 60 -11.25 2.98 21.88
N LEU A 61 -10.09 3.65 21.86
CA LEU A 61 -8.90 3.21 21.13
C LEU A 61 -8.07 2.25 21.97
N GLU A 62 -8.02 2.43 23.29
CA GLU A 62 -7.32 1.54 24.23
C GLU A 62 -7.90 0.12 24.23
N GLU A 63 -9.18 -0.03 23.91
CA GLU A 63 -9.85 -1.33 23.76
C GLU A 63 -9.59 -2.02 22.40
N THR A 64 -8.96 -1.32 21.44
CA THR A 64 -8.71 -1.86 20.10
C THR A 64 -7.30 -2.39 19.93
N ASP A 65 -7.15 -3.38 19.05
CA ASP A 65 -5.87 -3.95 18.63
C ASP A 65 -4.92 -2.92 17.99
N LEU A 66 -5.40 -1.73 17.62
CA LEU A 66 -4.54 -0.62 17.17
C LEU A 66 -3.63 -0.10 18.28
N PHE A 67 -4.10 -0.05 19.52
CA PHE A 67 -3.30 0.37 20.67
C PHE A 67 -2.34 -0.76 21.08
N GLY A 68 -2.83 -2.00 21.12
CA GLY A 68 -2.02 -3.17 21.49
C GLY A 68 -0.85 -3.47 20.54
N ASN A 69 -0.93 -3.06 19.26
CA ASN A 69 0.12 -3.25 18.27
C ASN A 69 0.95 -1.98 17.96
N ASP A 70 0.84 -0.92 18.77
CA ASP A 70 1.51 0.37 18.55
C ASP A 70 1.25 1.00 17.15
N TYR A 71 0.06 0.75 16.57
CA TYR A 71 -0.33 1.27 15.26
C TYR A 71 -0.86 2.71 15.28
N LEU A 72 -0.62 3.45 16.36
CA LEU A 72 -1.05 4.84 16.52
C LEU A 72 -0.43 5.78 15.46
N LEU A 73 0.73 5.42 14.90
CA LEU A 73 1.37 6.13 13.78
C LEU A 73 0.64 5.93 12.44
N PHE A 74 -0.13 4.86 12.29
CA PHE A 74 -0.92 4.57 11.09
C PHE A 74 -2.33 5.09 11.27
N ASN A 75 -2.50 6.39 10.99
CA ASN A 75 -3.75 7.08 11.12
C ASN A 75 -4.07 7.93 9.88
N PHE A 76 -5.31 8.40 9.81
CA PHE A 76 -5.78 9.35 8.80
C PHE A 76 -5.88 10.77 9.36
N ASN A 77 -5.05 11.15 10.35
CA ASN A 77 -5.10 12.51 10.91
C ASN A 77 -4.37 13.53 10.02
N ASP A 78 -3.32 13.07 9.33
CA ASP A 78 -2.52 13.87 8.41
C ASP A 78 -2.39 13.15 7.08
N TYR A 79 -2.25 13.92 5.99
CA TYR A 79 -2.13 13.35 4.65
C TYR A 79 -0.93 12.38 4.49
N PRO A 80 0.29 12.69 4.97
CA PRO A 80 1.41 11.74 4.87
C PRO A 80 1.18 10.46 5.67
N SER A 81 0.63 10.58 6.88
CA SER A 81 0.29 9.43 7.74
C SER A 81 -0.80 8.56 7.09
N GLY A 82 -1.81 9.17 6.48
CA GLY A 82 -2.86 8.49 5.73
C GLY A 82 -2.32 7.78 4.49
N MET A 83 -1.32 8.35 3.82
CA MET A 83 -0.67 7.72 2.67
C MET A 83 0.14 6.48 3.07
N VAL A 84 0.88 6.54 4.19
CA VAL A 84 1.60 5.38 4.74
C VAL A 84 0.63 4.29 5.19
N THR A 85 -0.49 4.68 5.80
CA THR A 85 -1.58 3.78 6.18
C THR A 85 -2.13 3.08 4.93
N LEU A 86 -2.51 3.82 3.88
CA LEU A 86 -3.00 3.20 2.64
C LEU A 86 -1.96 2.31 1.94
N PHE A 87 -0.68 2.64 2.05
CA PHE A 87 0.39 1.78 1.55
C PHE A 87 0.45 0.44 2.29
N ASN A 88 0.34 0.44 3.62
CA ASN A 88 0.28 -0.80 4.42
C ASN A 88 -0.98 -1.62 4.10
N LEU A 89 -2.13 -0.96 3.86
CA LEU A 89 -3.35 -1.61 3.39
C LEU A 89 -3.16 -2.22 1.99
N LEU A 90 -2.45 -1.54 1.09
CA LEU A 90 -2.14 -2.04 -0.25
C LEU A 90 -1.27 -3.31 -0.20
N VAL A 91 -0.31 -3.36 0.74
CA VAL A 91 0.56 -4.54 0.96
C VAL A 91 -0.18 -5.67 1.69
N MET A 92 -1.44 -5.47 2.09
CA MET A 92 -2.28 -6.45 2.78
C MET A 92 -1.71 -6.90 4.14
N GLY A 93 -0.86 -6.09 4.76
CA GLY A 93 -0.33 -6.37 6.10
C GLY A 93 -1.35 -5.99 7.17
N ASN A 94 -1.86 -6.97 7.92
CA ASN A 94 -2.77 -6.79 9.06
C ASN A 94 -4.00 -5.88 8.79
N TRP A 95 -4.47 -5.84 7.54
CA TRP A 95 -5.53 -4.94 7.10
C TRP A 95 -6.88 -5.19 7.81
N GLN A 96 -7.14 -6.42 8.24
CA GLN A 96 -8.36 -6.78 8.97
C GLN A 96 -8.45 -6.04 10.31
N VAL A 97 -7.32 -5.97 11.02
CA VAL A 97 -7.22 -5.28 12.32
C VAL A 97 -7.61 -3.82 12.17
N TRP A 98 -7.16 -3.19 11.08
CA TRP A 98 -7.43 -1.78 10.84
C TRP A 98 -8.88 -1.55 10.46
N MET A 99 -9.43 -2.37 9.57
CA MET A 99 -10.84 -2.32 9.19
C MET A 99 -11.76 -2.48 10.41
N GLU A 100 -11.52 -3.48 11.25
CA GLU A 100 -12.33 -3.75 12.46
C GLU A 100 -12.21 -2.61 13.47
N SER A 101 -10.98 -2.13 13.70
CA SER A 101 -10.76 -1.03 14.64
C SER A 101 -11.41 0.28 14.17
N TYR A 102 -11.34 0.61 12.88
CA TYR A 102 -12.04 1.78 12.34
C TYR A 102 -13.56 1.64 12.39
N ALA A 103 -14.10 0.43 12.22
CA ALA A 103 -15.53 0.17 12.40
C ALA A 103 -15.97 0.36 13.86
N HIS A 104 -15.15 -0.08 14.82
CA HIS A 104 -15.42 0.12 16.23
C HIS A 104 -15.33 1.59 16.65
N LEU A 105 -14.29 2.29 16.18
CA LEU A 105 -14.05 3.70 16.49
C LEU A 105 -15.14 4.63 15.93
N THR A 106 -15.61 4.37 14.70
CA THR A 106 -16.71 5.14 14.09
C THR A 106 -18.09 4.73 14.59
N GLY A 107 -18.21 3.54 15.21
CA GLY A 107 -19.48 2.99 15.66
C GLY A 107 -20.48 2.70 14.53
N SER A 108 -20.01 2.67 13.28
CA SER A 108 -20.85 2.59 12.08
C SER A 108 -20.26 1.61 11.07
N SER A 109 -21.08 0.65 10.63
CA SER A 109 -20.70 -0.34 9.62
C SER A 109 -20.43 0.27 8.23
N TRP A 110 -20.80 1.53 8.00
CA TRP A 110 -20.52 2.24 6.75
C TRP A 110 -19.03 2.46 6.51
N SER A 111 -18.22 2.51 7.57
CA SER A 111 -16.76 2.58 7.46
C SER A 111 -16.16 1.37 6.75
N LEU A 112 -16.77 0.19 6.88
CA LEU A 112 -16.34 -1.05 6.19
C LEU A 112 -16.41 -0.91 4.67
N VAL A 113 -17.39 -0.15 4.16
CA VAL A 113 -17.57 0.05 2.72
C VAL A 113 -16.33 0.72 2.12
N TYR A 114 -15.70 1.65 2.84
CA TYR A 114 -14.46 2.30 2.41
C TYR A 114 -13.28 1.32 2.28
N PHE A 115 -13.08 0.44 3.27
CA PHE A 115 -12.01 -0.55 3.25
C PHE A 115 -12.26 -1.63 2.19
N ILE A 116 -13.50 -2.08 2.04
CA ILE A 116 -13.89 -3.06 1.02
C ILE A 116 -13.73 -2.45 -0.37
N SER A 117 -14.18 -1.22 -0.62
CA SER A 117 -14.03 -0.58 -1.94
C SER A 117 -12.56 -0.36 -2.28
N PHE A 118 -11.73 0.03 -1.31
CA PHE A 118 -10.29 0.13 -1.48
C PHE A 118 -9.67 -1.22 -1.85
N TYR A 119 -10.04 -2.29 -1.15
CA TYR A 119 -9.54 -3.65 -1.42
C TYR A 119 -9.90 -4.13 -2.84
N LEU A 120 -11.16 -3.95 -3.25
CA LEU A 120 -11.62 -4.36 -4.58
C LEU A 120 -10.86 -3.63 -5.70
N ILE A 121 -10.71 -2.30 -5.58
CA ILE A 121 -10.07 -1.49 -6.63
C ILE A 121 -8.55 -1.66 -6.61
N SER A 122 -7.91 -1.54 -5.45
CA SER A 122 -6.45 -1.53 -5.38
C SER A 122 -5.87 -2.94 -5.48
N VAL A 123 -6.36 -3.87 -4.68
CA VAL A 123 -5.75 -5.20 -4.54
C VAL A 123 -6.27 -6.16 -5.60
N LEU A 124 -7.60 -6.29 -5.73
CA LEU A 124 -8.15 -7.26 -6.69
C LEU A 124 -8.02 -6.80 -8.15
N LEU A 125 -8.15 -5.51 -8.44
CA LEU A 125 -8.04 -5.01 -9.79
C LEU A 125 -6.61 -4.57 -10.14
N LEU A 126 -6.06 -3.53 -9.48
CA LEU A 126 -4.78 -2.94 -9.90
C LEU A 126 -3.58 -3.86 -9.67
N LEU A 127 -3.41 -4.45 -8.49
CA LEU A 127 -2.26 -5.33 -8.22
C LEU A 127 -2.28 -6.57 -9.12
N ASN A 128 -3.45 -7.16 -9.35
CA ASN A 128 -3.58 -8.28 -10.30
C ASN A 128 -3.32 -7.86 -11.74
N LEU A 129 -3.71 -6.65 -12.15
CA LEU A 129 -3.39 -6.11 -13.47
C LEU A 129 -1.87 -5.94 -13.62
N ILE A 130 -1.20 -5.34 -12.62
CA ILE A 130 0.26 -5.16 -12.60
C ILE A 130 0.97 -6.51 -12.66
N TYR A 131 0.51 -7.49 -11.89
CA TYR A 131 1.07 -8.84 -11.91
C TYR A 131 0.95 -9.49 -13.30
N ARG A 132 -0.22 -9.39 -13.93
CA ARG A 132 -0.44 -9.92 -15.29
C ARG A 132 0.45 -9.25 -16.32
N LEU A 133 0.60 -7.93 -16.25
CA LEU A 133 1.45 -7.16 -17.16
C LEU A 133 2.93 -7.49 -16.96
N LEU A 134 3.38 -7.59 -15.71
CA LEU A 134 4.74 -8.03 -15.40
C LEU A 134 5.03 -9.42 -15.97
N PHE A 135 4.10 -10.35 -15.79
CA PHE A 135 4.24 -11.71 -16.31
C PHE A 135 4.26 -11.73 -17.85
N TRP A 136 3.40 -10.94 -18.50
CA TRP A 136 3.38 -10.77 -19.95
C TRP A 136 4.73 -10.25 -20.47
N GLU A 137 5.23 -9.16 -19.89
CA GLU A 137 6.51 -8.56 -20.33
C GLU A 137 7.69 -9.52 -20.13
N LEU A 138 7.69 -10.30 -19.04
CA LEU A 138 8.69 -11.33 -18.80
C LEU A 138 8.63 -12.46 -19.83
N SER A 139 7.44 -12.84 -20.28
CA SER A 139 7.27 -13.90 -21.28
C SER A 139 7.76 -13.50 -22.68
N GLU A 140 7.70 -12.22 -23.04
CA GLU A 140 8.27 -11.69 -24.30
C GLU A 140 9.80 -11.63 -24.28
N MET A 141 10.43 -11.62 -23.09
CA MET A 141 11.88 -11.52 -22.95
C MET A 141 12.61 -12.87 -22.84
N LEU A 142 11.89 -13.99 -22.69
CA LEU A 142 12.43 -15.36 -22.53
C LEU A 142 12.30 -16.16 -23.82
#